data_AF-A0A7U3UMJ0-F1
#
_entry.id   AF-A0A7U3UMJ0-F1
#
_cell.length_a   1.000
_cell.length_b   1.000
_cell.length_c   1.000
_cell.angle_alpha   90.00
_cell.angle_beta   90.00
_cell.angle_gamma   90.00
#
_symmetry.space_group_name_H-M   'P 1'
#
loop_
_entity.id
_entity.type
_entity.pdbx_description
1 polymer ?
#
loop_
_entity_poly.entity_id
_entity_poly.type
_entity_poly.pdbx_seq_one_letter_code
_entity_poly.pdbx_strand_id
1 'polypeptide(L)'
;MNPHRHPCHSDAAVPGPRHTGGMGARTVWYVSYGSNTHLARLARYLDGGRPAGGARDYPGCRDATPPARSVPWELPGTVYFATHSPVWGGGRAFYDPDAPGRALARAHLLTAAQFSDIAAQEMYAEPGRDLDLTEVLATGRSRLGPGRYETLVRVGSLDGVPLLTFTAPWGMAEVPWTVPSAAYLDHLAAGLREAGGWRDADIARYLAGRPGAAGHWTVRDGALVPTDPAPPPADSAPLPADPAPRRAERPPLPADPAPLPGDPPHPPRPPSRPAATTTPRAPPGAADPPDG
;
A
#
# COMPACT_ATOMS: atom_id res chain seq x y z
N MET A 1 -85.93 13.23 14.87
CA MET A 1 -84.78 12.79 15.68
C MET A 1 -83.56 13.56 15.22
N ASN A 2 -82.83 14.13 16.19
CA ASN A 2 -81.75 15.10 16.08
C ASN A 2 -80.39 14.40 15.74
N PRO A 3 -79.22 15.07 15.77
CA PRO A 3 -78.40 15.54 14.65
C PRO A 3 -76.98 14.88 14.64
N HIS A 4 -76.00 15.38 13.87
CA HIS A 4 -74.53 15.45 14.13
C HIS A 4 -73.82 15.72 12.78
N ARG A 5 -73.35 16.93 12.43
CA ARG A 5 -72.14 17.70 12.81
C ARG A 5 -70.78 16.97 12.67
N HIS A 6 -69.97 17.54 11.76
CA HIS A 6 -68.49 17.70 11.75
C HIS A 6 -67.59 16.50 11.35
N PRO A 7 -66.31 16.69 10.92
CA PRO A 7 -65.56 17.95 10.66
C PRO A 7 -64.69 17.99 9.37
N CYS A 8 -64.18 19.20 9.11
CA CYS A 8 -62.95 19.52 8.39
C CYS A 8 -61.72 18.84 9.06
N HIS A 9 -60.83 18.24 8.27
CA HIS A 9 -59.47 17.94 8.73
C HIS A 9 -58.45 18.63 7.81
N SER A 10 -57.90 19.72 8.34
CA SER A 10 -56.58 20.23 8.02
C SER A 10 -55.49 19.24 8.45
N ASP A 11 -54.41 19.25 7.66
CA ASP A 11 -53.02 18.95 8.00
C ASP A 11 -52.69 17.75 8.90
N ALA A 12 -52.05 16.77 8.27
CA ALA A 12 -50.88 16.11 8.86
C ALA A 12 -49.89 15.80 7.73
N ALA A 13 -48.92 16.69 7.56
CA ALA A 13 -47.71 16.42 6.80
C ALA A 13 -47.11 15.09 7.25
N VAL A 14 -46.98 14.15 6.31
CA VAL A 14 -46.22 12.92 6.52
C VAL A 14 -44.79 13.33 6.87
N PRO A 15 -44.27 13.00 8.06
CA PRO A 15 -42.88 13.27 8.34
C PRO A 15 -42.05 12.37 7.41
N GLY A 16 -41.32 12.98 6.50
CA GLY A 16 -40.25 12.30 5.76
C GLY A 16 -39.30 11.62 6.75
N PRO A 17 -38.59 10.56 6.32
CA PRO A 17 -37.73 9.79 7.21
C PRO A 17 -36.73 10.72 7.88
N ARG A 18 -36.86 10.85 9.21
CA ARG A 18 -35.91 11.57 10.04
C ARG A 18 -34.60 10.78 10.00
N HIS A 19 -33.61 11.30 9.28
CA HIS A 19 -32.22 10.84 9.39
C HIS A 19 -31.65 11.34 10.72
N THR A 20 -31.94 10.60 11.78
CA THR A 20 -31.20 10.65 13.04
C THR A 20 -30.95 9.21 13.45
N GLY A 21 -29.77 8.68 13.14
CA GLY A 21 -29.43 7.29 13.43
C GLY A 21 -28.01 6.88 13.04
N GLY A 22 -27.02 7.41 13.76
CA GLY A 22 -25.66 6.86 13.87
C GLY A 22 -24.71 7.13 12.70
N MET A 23 -23.63 7.89 12.94
CA MET A 23 -22.37 7.68 12.22
C MET A 23 -21.72 6.36 12.68
N GLY A 24 -22.49 5.26 12.62
CA GLY A 24 -21.98 3.91 12.79
C GLY A 24 -20.99 3.63 11.68
N ALA A 25 -19.82 3.12 12.04
CA ALA A 25 -18.71 2.82 11.15
C ALA A 25 -19.19 2.16 9.85
N ARG A 26 -19.30 2.95 8.78
CA ARG A 26 -19.67 2.45 7.46
C ARG A 26 -18.66 1.38 7.07
N THR A 27 -19.12 0.17 6.79
CA THR A 27 -18.22 -0.92 6.40
C THR A 27 -17.88 -0.83 4.92
N VAL A 28 -16.67 -1.24 4.55
CA VAL A 28 -16.20 -1.37 3.17
C VAL A 28 -15.42 -2.67 3.02
N TRP A 29 -15.41 -3.23 1.81
CA TRP A 29 -14.45 -4.27 1.46
C TRP A 29 -13.22 -3.64 0.85
N TYR A 30 -12.07 -3.70 1.54
CA TYR A 30 -10.79 -3.36 0.94
C TYR A 30 -10.28 -4.53 0.10
N VAL A 31 -10.23 -4.36 -1.22
CA VAL A 31 -9.70 -5.34 -2.16
C VAL A 31 -8.20 -5.11 -2.35
N SER A 32 -7.39 -5.92 -1.69
CA SER A 32 -5.94 -5.90 -1.86
C SER A 32 -5.52 -6.84 -2.98
N TYR A 33 -4.76 -6.31 -3.94
CA TYR A 33 -4.12 -7.07 -5.03
C TYR A 33 -2.59 -7.17 -4.86
N GLY A 34 -2.05 -6.58 -3.80
CA GLY A 34 -0.62 -6.46 -3.53
C GLY A 34 -0.20 -7.14 -2.23
N SER A 35 0.76 -6.56 -1.51
CA SER A 35 1.34 -7.18 -0.31
C SER A 35 0.36 -7.40 0.82
N ASN A 36 -0.73 -6.61 0.89
CA ASN A 36 -1.72 -6.72 1.96
C ASN A 36 -2.71 -7.88 1.73
N THR A 37 -2.57 -8.65 0.64
CA THR A 37 -3.22 -9.97 0.51
C THR A 37 -2.78 -10.94 1.62
N HIS A 38 -1.58 -10.76 2.16
CA HIS A 38 -1.04 -11.51 3.29
C HIS A 38 -1.53 -10.93 4.62
N LEU A 39 -2.22 -11.71 5.47
CA LEU A 39 -2.86 -11.17 6.69
C LEU A 39 -1.85 -10.57 7.66
N ALA A 40 -0.72 -11.23 7.90
CA ALA A 40 0.31 -10.69 8.80
C ALA A 40 0.91 -9.37 8.30
N ARG A 41 0.86 -9.10 6.99
CA ARG A 41 1.25 -7.81 6.43
C ARG A 41 0.19 -6.76 6.71
N LEU A 42 -1.08 -7.07 6.42
CA LEU A 42 -2.21 -6.18 6.70
C LEU A 42 -2.30 -5.83 8.20
N ALA A 43 -2.08 -6.80 9.09
CA ALA A 43 -2.07 -6.60 10.53
C ALA A 43 -1.09 -5.50 10.96
N ARG A 44 0.05 -5.31 10.26
CA ARG A 44 0.99 -4.21 10.58
C ARG A 44 0.44 -2.83 10.24
N TYR A 45 -0.41 -2.71 9.23
CA TYR A 45 -1.09 -1.45 8.94
C TYR A 45 -2.20 -1.15 9.97
N LEU A 46 -2.79 -2.19 10.58
CA LEU A 46 -3.83 -2.07 11.60
C LEU A 46 -3.22 -1.80 12.99
N ASP A 47 -2.35 -2.69 13.46
CA ASP A 47 -1.75 -2.64 14.81
C ASP A 47 -0.66 -1.57 14.94
N GLY A 48 0.00 -1.25 13.81
CA GLY A 48 1.21 -0.42 13.81
C GLY A 48 2.45 -1.11 14.39
N GLY A 49 3.46 -0.30 14.67
CA GLY A 49 4.73 -0.68 15.25
C GLY A 49 5.78 -1.16 14.23
N ARG A 50 6.98 -1.45 14.73
CA ARG A 50 8.14 -1.83 13.93
C ARG A 50 8.39 -3.34 13.99
N PRO A 51 8.35 -4.08 12.87
CA PRO A 51 8.75 -5.49 12.85
C PRO A 51 10.19 -5.66 13.35
N ALA A 52 10.48 -6.75 14.07
CA ALA A 52 11.84 -7.06 14.49
C ALA A 52 12.77 -7.16 13.27
N GLY A 53 13.84 -6.36 13.24
CA GLY A 53 14.75 -6.25 12.08
C GLY A 53 14.20 -5.46 10.88
N GLY A 54 12.96 -4.94 10.96
CA GLY A 54 12.36 -4.12 9.92
C GLY A 54 12.92 -2.70 9.91
N ALA A 55 13.08 -2.13 8.71
CA ALA A 55 13.50 -0.74 8.53
C ALA A 55 12.35 0.28 8.69
N ARG A 56 11.09 -0.17 8.54
CA ARG A 56 9.91 0.71 8.50
C ARG A 56 9.08 0.59 9.78
N ASP A 57 8.74 1.74 10.33
CA ASP A 57 7.72 1.89 11.36
C ASP A 57 6.34 2.09 10.71
N TYR A 58 5.32 1.49 11.30
CA TYR A 58 3.94 1.60 10.83
C TYR A 58 3.14 2.38 11.88
N PRO A 59 2.53 3.52 11.52
CA PRO A 59 1.72 4.28 12.47
C PRO A 59 0.55 3.47 13.05
N GLY A 60 0.00 2.53 12.29
CA GLY A 60 -1.20 1.78 12.67
C GLY A 60 -2.49 2.55 12.35
N CYS A 61 -3.62 1.87 12.50
CA CYS A 61 -4.94 2.49 12.37
C CYS A 61 -5.42 2.98 13.74
N ARG A 62 -6.36 3.94 13.74
CA ARG A 62 -7.08 4.34 14.96
C ARG A 62 -7.83 3.17 15.60
N ASP A 63 -8.29 2.25 14.76
CA ASP A 63 -8.94 0.99 15.13
C ASP A 63 -8.09 -0.19 14.62
N ALA A 64 -7.39 -0.84 15.54
CA ALA A 64 -6.52 -1.98 15.28
C ALA A 64 -7.28 -3.33 15.22
N THR A 65 -8.62 -3.34 15.29
CA THR A 65 -9.34 -4.60 15.22
C THR A 65 -9.06 -5.35 13.90
N PRO A 66 -8.84 -6.68 13.94
CA PRO A 66 -8.64 -7.46 12.72
C PRO A 66 -9.84 -7.33 11.76
N PRO A 67 -9.65 -7.55 10.45
CA PRO A 67 -10.76 -7.54 9.51
C PRO A 67 -11.84 -8.53 9.92
N ALA A 68 -13.10 -8.08 9.93
CA ALA A 68 -14.23 -8.91 10.36
C ALA A 68 -14.39 -10.18 9.50
N ARG A 69 -13.98 -10.11 8.23
CA ARG A 69 -13.91 -11.24 7.30
C ARG A 69 -12.84 -10.96 6.24
N SER A 70 -12.16 -12.00 5.77
CA SER A 70 -11.24 -11.89 4.62
C SER A 70 -11.49 -13.05 3.67
N VAL A 71 -11.74 -12.77 2.39
CA VAL A 71 -12.10 -13.78 1.38
C VAL A 71 -11.26 -13.65 0.11
N PRO A 72 -10.98 -14.75 -0.62
CA PRO A 72 -10.37 -14.64 -1.93
C PRO A 72 -11.31 -13.89 -2.88
N TRP A 73 -10.74 -13.11 -3.79
CA TRP A 73 -11.50 -12.32 -4.74
C TRP A 73 -10.83 -12.27 -6.11
N GLU A 74 -11.63 -12.26 -7.17
CA GLU A 74 -11.18 -11.96 -8.53
C GLU A 74 -11.91 -10.71 -9.03
N LEU A 75 -11.17 -9.82 -9.70
CA LEU A 75 -11.73 -8.64 -10.33
C LEU A 75 -11.22 -8.53 -11.78
N PRO A 76 -12.05 -7.99 -12.71
CA PRO A 76 -11.56 -7.62 -14.04
C PRO A 76 -10.42 -6.60 -13.89
N GLY A 77 -9.55 -6.48 -14.89
CA GLY A 77 -8.38 -5.61 -14.81
C GLY A 77 -7.06 -6.37 -14.79
N THR A 78 -5.95 -5.64 -14.75
CA THR A 78 -4.61 -6.22 -14.74
C THR A 78 -3.75 -5.66 -13.62
N VAL A 79 -3.18 -6.56 -12.82
CA VAL A 79 -2.06 -6.24 -11.92
C VAL A 79 -0.77 -6.19 -12.72
N TYR A 80 0.06 -5.17 -12.50
CA TYR A 80 1.35 -5.00 -13.16
C TYR A 80 2.41 -4.53 -12.18
N PHE A 81 3.68 -4.75 -12.51
CA PHE A 81 4.83 -4.35 -11.70
C PHE A 81 5.54 -3.15 -12.31
N ALA A 82 5.62 -2.06 -11.55
CA ALA A 82 6.28 -0.83 -11.96
C ALA A 82 6.89 -0.13 -10.75
N THR A 83 7.76 0.85 -11.01
CA THR A 83 8.51 1.62 -10.01
C THR A 83 9.38 0.78 -9.08
N HIS A 84 10.45 1.35 -8.53
CA HIS A 84 11.27 0.64 -7.56
C HIS A 84 10.69 0.71 -6.15
N SER A 85 10.57 -0.44 -5.47
CA SER A 85 10.29 -0.53 -4.03
C SER A 85 11.57 -0.76 -3.24
N PRO A 86 11.97 0.17 -2.36
CA PRO A 86 13.11 -0.06 -1.47
C PRO A 86 12.84 -1.16 -0.43
N VAL A 87 11.57 -1.41 -0.09
CA VAL A 87 11.18 -2.47 0.86
C VAL A 87 11.31 -3.85 0.22
N TRP A 88 11.07 -3.94 -1.08
CA TRP A 88 10.96 -5.20 -1.80
C TRP A 88 12.11 -5.46 -2.77
N GLY A 89 12.96 -4.47 -3.06
CA GLY A 89 14.12 -4.61 -3.95
C GLY A 89 13.74 -4.90 -5.40
N GLY A 90 12.68 -4.28 -5.92
CA GLY A 90 12.19 -4.49 -7.28
C GLY A 90 10.87 -3.77 -7.58
N GLY A 91 10.24 -4.13 -8.69
CA GLY A 91 8.92 -3.66 -9.10
C GLY A 91 7.83 -3.93 -8.06
N ARG A 92 7.00 -2.93 -7.74
CA ARG A 92 5.83 -3.11 -6.86
C ARG A 92 4.54 -3.24 -7.65
N ALA A 93 3.54 -3.90 -7.06
CA ALA A 93 2.27 -4.13 -7.73
C ALA A 93 1.40 -2.86 -7.79
N PHE A 94 0.88 -2.57 -8.98
CA PHE A 94 -0.20 -1.65 -9.24
C PHE A 94 -1.32 -2.39 -9.96
N TYR A 95 -2.49 -1.77 -10.05
CA TYR A 95 -3.67 -2.35 -10.68
C TYR A 95 -4.27 -1.36 -11.67
N ASP A 96 -4.47 -1.82 -12.90
CA ASP A 96 -5.16 -1.09 -13.94
C ASP A 96 -6.57 -1.68 -14.11
N PRO A 97 -7.64 -0.96 -13.70
CA PRO A 97 -9.01 -1.43 -13.83
C PRO A 97 -9.54 -1.43 -15.27
N ASP A 98 -8.92 -0.64 -16.14
CA ASP A 98 -9.36 -0.43 -17.52
C ASP A 98 -8.64 -1.39 -18.50
N ALA A 99 -7.52 -1.98 -18.06
CA ALA A 99 -6.81 -3.01 -18.82
C ALA A 99 -7.59 -4.34 -18.88
N PRO A 100 -7.58 -5.07 -20.01
CA PRO A 100 -8.22 -6.37 -20.09
C PRO A 100 -7.49 -7.38 -19.21
N GLY A 101 -8.22 -8.34 -18.64
CA GLY A 101 -7.65 -9.44 -17.89
C GLY A 101 -8.43 -9.79 -16.64
N ARG A 102 -7.77 -10.56 -15.78
CA ARG A 102 -8.21 -10.86 -14.43
C ARG A 102 -7.09 -10.52 -13.45
N ALA A 103 -7.46 -10.02 -12.28
CA ALA A 103 -6.59 -9.81 -11.14
C ALA A 103 -7.01 -10.73 -9.98
N LEU A 104 -6.04 -11.43 -9.39
CA LEU A 104 -6.24 -12.18 -8.15
C LEU A 104 -6.00 -11.23 -6.98
N ALA A 105 -6.89 -11.28 -6.00
CA ALA A 105 -6.91 -10.36 -4.87
C ALA A 105 -7.47 -11.03 -3.61
N ARG A 106 -7.46 -10.29 -2.51
CA ARG A 106 -8.14 -10.64 -1.28
C ARG A 106 -8.97 -9.47 -0.82
N ALA A 107 -10.25 -9.71 -0.53
CA ALA A 107 -11.15 -8.70 -0.01
C ALA A 107 -11.19 -8.81 1.53
N HIS A 108 -10.94 -7.70 2.22
CA HIS A 108 -10.96 -7.58 3.68
C HIS A 108 -12.12 -6.68 4.12
N LEU A 109 -13.02 -7.18 4.95
CA LEU A 109 -14.14 -6.40 5.48
C LEU A 109 -13.65 -5.52 6.64
N LEU A 110 -13.65 -4.22 6.43
CA LEU A 110 -13.10 -3.20 7.33
C LEU A 110 -14.11 -2.09 7.57
N THR A 111 -13.90 -1.30 8.62
CA THR A 111 -14.55 0.00 8.72
C THR A 111 -13.98 0.98 7.68
N ALA A 112 -14.76 1.98 7.28
CA ALA A 112 -14.30 3.05 6.39
C ALA A 112 -13.14 3.84 7.01
N ALA A 113 -13.10 3.97 8.34
CA ALA A 113 -12.01 4.59 9.07
C ALA A 113 -10.71 3.78 8.95
N GLN A 114 -10.77 2.46 9.13
CA GLN A 114 -9.62 1.56 8.91
C GLN A 114 -9.14 1.62 7.46
N PHE A 115 -10.05 1.58 6.48
CA PHE A 115 -9.68 1.73 5.07
C PHE A 115 -8.99 3.08 4.80
N SER A 116 -9.47 4.17 5.40
CA SER A 116 -8.88 5.51 5.28
C SER A 116 -7.48 5.57 5.89
N ASP A 117 -7.28 4.97 7.06
CA ASP A 117 -5.99 4.92 7.76
C ASP A 117 -4.96 4.06 7.01
N ILE A 118 -5.38 2.93 6.44
CA ILE A 118 -4.52 2.11 5.57
C ILE A 118 -4.12 2.89 4.32
N ALA A 119 -5.08 3.55 3.67
CA ALA A 119 -4.83 4.35 2.47
C ALA A 119 -3.85 5.50 2.76
N ALA A 120 -4.01 6.21 3.88
CA ALA A 120 -3.08 7.25 4.30
C ALA A 120 -1.64 6.72 4.42
N GLN A 121 -1.45 5.56 5.08
CA GLN A 121 -0.13 4.94 5.23
C GLN A 121 0.51 4.54 3.88
N GLU A 122 -0.30 4.04 2.94
CA GLU A 122 0.18 3.69 1.58
C GLU A 122 0.57 4.94 0.77
N MET A 123 -0.11 6.07 1.03
CA MET A 123 0.17 7.38 0.44
C MET A 123 1.27 8.15 1.19
N TYR A 124 1.91 7.54 2.19
CA TYR A 124 2.94 8.16 3.04
C TYR A 124 2.44 9.38 3.85
N ALA A 125 1.15 9.39 4.20
CA ALA A 125 0.53 10.35 5.08
C ALA A 125 0.25 9.74 6.46
N GLU A 126 0.05 10.61 7.46
CA GLU A 126 -0.36 10.20 8.81
C GLU A 126 -1.84 9.76 8.83
N PRO A 127 -2.17 8.62 9.43
CA PRO A 127 -3.55 8.21 9.73
C PRO A 127 -4.29 9.22 10.60
N GLY A 128 -5.62 9.13 10.61
CA GLY A 128 -6.44 9.95 11.51
C GLY A 128 -7.51 10.80 10.83
N ARG A 129 -7.61 10.76 9.50
CA ARG A 129 -8.65 11.46 8.74
C ARG A 129 -9.40 10.47 7.87
N ASP A 130 -10.72 10.64 7.82
CA ASP A 130 -11.57 9.83 6.96
C ASP A 130 -11.50 10.35 5.53
N LEU A 131 -11.35 9.44 4.57
CA LEU A 131 -11.46 9.76 3.15
C LEU A 131 -12.89 10.14 2.80
N ASP A 132 -13.06 11.15 1.94
CA ASP A 132 -14.35 11.38 1.31
C ASP A 132 -14.60 10.31 0.24
N LEU A 133 -15.47 9.36 0.56
CA LEU A 133 -15.84 8.27 -0.35
C LEU A 133 -16.98 8.64 -1.31
N THR A 134 -17.52 9.86 -1.24
CA THR A 134 -18.73 10.25 -1.98
C THR A 134 -18.53 10.11 -3.48
N GLU A 135 -17.44 10.65 -4.03
CA GLU A 135 -17.15 10.60 -5.46
C GLU A 135 -16.96 9.15 -5.93
N VAL A 136 -16.06 8.37 -5.31
CA VAL A 136 -15.77 6.99 -5.75
C VAL A 136 -17.00 6.07 -5.66
N LEU A 137 -17.90 6.31 -4.70
CA LEU A 137 -19.14 5.54 -4.59
C LEU A 137 -20.14 5.91 -5.70
N ALA A 138 -20.18 7.18 -6.12
CA ALA A 138 -21.07 7.68 -7.14
C ALA A 138 -20.60 7.40 -8.57
N THR A 139 -19.30 7.62 -8.85
CA THR A 139 -18.72 7.59 -10.21
C THR A 139 -17.88 6.34 -10.48
N GLY A 140 -17.51 5.61 -9.43
CA GLY A 140 -16.62 4.46 -9.52
C GLY A 140 -15.14 4.77 -9.34
N ARG A 141 -14.72 6.04 -9.40
CA ARG A 141 -13.31 6.45 -9.30
C ARG A 141 -13.18 7.84 -8.69
N SER A 142 -12.20 8.03 -7.81
CA SER A 142 -11.84 9.34 -7.25
C SER A 142 -10.33 9.48 -7.18
N ARG A 143 -9.79 10.56 -7.76
CA ARG A 143 -8.36 10.85 -7.74
C ARG A 143 -8.06 11.84 -6.62
N LEU A 144 -7.33 11.38 -5.62
CA LEU A 144 -6.96 12.18 -4.43
C LEU A 144 -5.73 13.05 -4.68
N GLY A 145 -4.88 12.66 -5.64
CA GLY A 145 -3.68 13.42 -6.01
C GLY A 145 -2.81 12.73 -7.07
N PRO A 146 -1.57 13.21 -7.29
CA PRO A 146 -0.64 12.68 -8.30
C PRO A 146 0.23 11.51 -7.80
N GLY A 147 0.20 11.22 -6.50
CA GLY A 147 1.03 10.23 -5.83
C GLY A 147 0.71 8.78 -6.21
N ARG A 148 1.64 7.89 -5.86
CA ARG A 148 1.48 6.45 -6.01
C ARG A 148 0.36 6.00 -5.08
N TYR A 149 -0.65 5.30 -5.60
CA TYR A 149 -1.85 4.87 -4.88
C TYR A 149 -2.88 5.96 -4.56
N GLU A 150 -2.75 7.20 -5.06
CA GLU A 150 -3.71 8.29 -4.79
C GLU A 150 -4.95 8.27 -5.70
N THR A 151 -5.43 7.09 -6.08
CA THR A 151 -6.69 6.93 -6.84
C THR A 151 -7.52 5.80 -6.25
N LEU A 152 -8.68 6.16 -5.70
CA LEU A 152 -9.68 5.21 -5.22
C LEU A 152 -10.47 4.66 -6.41
N VAL A 153 -10.77 3.36 -6.37
CA VAL A 153 -11.59 2.68 -7.38
C VAL A 153 -12.62 1.79 -6.69
N ARG A 154 -13.89 1.91 -7.09
CA ARG A 154 -14.94 0.98 -6.70
C ARG A 154 -14.98 -0.16 -7.71
N VAL A 155 -14.62 -1.36 -7.26
CA VAL A 155 -14.48 -2.57 -8.10
C VAL A 155 -15.68 -3.53 -7.96
N GLY A 156 -16.79 -3.04 -7.39
CA GLY A 156 -18.04 -3.77 -7.29
C GLY A 156 -18.73 -3.60 -5.93
N SER A 157 -19.51 -4.61 -5.55
CA SER A 157 -20.11 -4.77 -4.22
C SER A 157 -20.20 -6.25 -3.86
N LEU A 158 -20.02 -6.57 -2.57
CA LEU A 158 -20.20 -7.91 -2.00
C LEU A 158 -21.10 -7.79 -0.76
N ASP A 159 -22.18 -8.57 -0.72
CA ASP A 159 -23.18 -8.55 0.36
C ASP A 159 -23.76 -7.14 0.64
N GLY A 160 -23.97 -6.36 -0.43
CA GLY A 160 -24.47 -4.97 -0.33
C GLY A 160 -23.42 -3.94 0.15
N VAL A 161 -22.19 -4.37 0.43
CA VAL A 161 -21.07 -3.51 0.88
C VAL A 161 -20.16 -3.19 -0.32
N PRO A 162 -19.73 -1.93 -0.52
CA PRO A 162 -18.87 -1.57 -1.65
C PRO A 162 -17.47 -2.21 -1.55
N LEU A 163 -16.98 -2.71 -2.69
CA LEU A 163 -15.60 -3.17 -2.86
C LEU A 163 -14.75 -2.00 -3.35
N LEU A 164 -13.80 -1.57 -2.53
CA LEU A 164 -12.91 -0.45 -2.82
C LEU A 164 -11.45 -0.92 -2.86
N THR A 165 -10.68 -0.31 -3.73
CA THR A 165 -9.22 -0.41 -3.74
C THR A 165 -8.62 0.97 -4.02
N PHE A 166 -7.31 1.05 -3.95
CA PHE A 166 -6.56 2.23 -4.35
C PHE A 166 -5.37 1.82 -5.22
N THR A 167 -5.10 2.60 -6.27
CA THR A 167 -4.06 2.33 -7.27
C THR A 167 -3.47 3.63 -7.79
N ALA A 168 -2.52 3.53 -8.72
CA ALA A 168 -1.93 4.68 -9.35
C ALA A 168 -2.95 5.46 -10.22
N PRO A 169 -2.74 6.77 -10.43
CA PRO A 169 -3.60 7.56 -11.31
C PRO A 169 -3.39 7.27 -12.80
N TRP A 170 -2.33 6.54 -13.17
CA TRP A 170 -1.98 6.17 -14.55
C TRP A 170 -2.34 4.71 -14.86
N GLY A 171 -2.57 4.43 -16.14
CA GLY A 171 -2.70 3.09 -16.68
C GLY A 171 -1.36 2.37 -16.85
N MET A 172 -1.39 1.06 -17.02
CA MET A 172 -0.20 0.21 -17.08
C MET A 172 0.70 0.47 -18.30
N ALA A 173 0.18 1.08 -19.36
CA ALA A 173 0.93 1.44 -20.57
C ALA A 173 1.66 2.80 -20.45
N GLU A 174 1.35 3.59 -19.43
CA GLU A 174 1.88 4.95 -19.24
C GLU A 174 3.13 4.98 -18.34
N VAL A 175 3.62 3.82 -17.90
CA VAL A 175 4.77 3.71 -17.00
C VAL A 175 5.66 2.53 -17.41
N PRO A 176 7.00 2.67 -17.38
CA PRO A 176 7.88 1.54 -17.62
C PRO A 176 7.69 0.47 -16.54
N TRP A 177 7.57 -0.77 -16.99
CA TRP A 177 7.50 -1.90 -16.08
C TRP A 177 8.84 -2.16 -15.42
N THR A 178 8.81 -2.68 -14.21
CA THR A 178 10.00 -2.98 -13.40
C THR A 178 9.89 -4.40 -12.91
N VAL A 179 10.96 -5.17 -13.06
CA VAL A 179 11.00 -6.57 -12.65
C VAL A 179 10.81 -6.66 -11.13
N PRO A 180 9.81 -7.39 -10.62
CA PRO A 180 9.66 -7.64 -9.19
C PRO A 180 10.78 -8.57 -8.71
N SER A 181 11.15 -8.48 -7.43
CA SER A 181 12.12 -9.40 -6.83
C SER A 181 11.49 -10.76 -6.52
N ALA A 182 12.33 -11.80 -6.37
CA ALA A 182 11.90 -13.11 -5.91
C ALA A 182 11.12 -13.00 -4.58
N ALA A 183 11.73 -12.33 -3.59
CA ALA A 183 11.15 -12.17 -2.27
C ALA A 183 9.76 -11.50 -2.28
N TYR A 184 9.54 -10.56 -3.21
CA TYR A 184 8.23 -9.94 -3.34
C TYR A 184 7.20 -10.85 -3.99
N LEU A 185 7.59 -11.58 -5.05
CA LEU A 185 6.71 -12.56 -5.68
C LEU A 185 6.33 -13.69 -4.72
N ASP A 186 7.29 -14.17 -3.92
CA ASP A 186 7.04 -15.17 -2.87
C ASP A 186 6.04 -14.65 -1.84
N HIS A 187 6.19 -13.38 -1.41
CA HIS A 187 5.26 -12.74 -0.48
C HIS A 187 3.84 -12.64 -1.07
N LEU A 188 3.71 -12.24 -2.34
CA LEU A 188 2.41 -12.20 -3.03
C LEU A 188 1.81 -13.60 -3.18
N ALA A 189 2.61 -14.60 -3.53
CA ALA A 189 2.16 -15.98 -3.65
C ALA A 189 1.69 -16.54 -2.31
N ALA A 190 2.38 -16.23 -1.22
CA ALA A 190 1.97 -16.60 0.13
C ALA A 190 0.61 -15.98 0.51
N GLY A 191 0.42 -14.67 0.25
CA GLY A 191 -0.85 -14.00 0.51
C GLY A 191 -2.03 -14.56 -0.30
N LEU A 192 -1.81 -14.86 -1.58
CA LEU A 192 -2.84 -15.47 -2.45
C LEU A 192 -3.16 -16.92 -2.05
N ARG A 193 -2.15 -17.68 -1.62
CA ARG A 193 -2.34 -19.05 -1.10
C ARG A 193 -3.13 -19.03 0.21
N GLU A 194 -2.79 -18.12 1.12
CA GLU A 194 -3.51 -17.92 2.37
C GLU A 194 -4.98 -17.54 2.15
N ALA A 195 -5.29 -16.82 1.06
CA ALA A 195 -6.67 -16.50 0.70
C ALA A 195 -7.49 -17.76 0.32
N GLY A 196 -6.84 -18.86 -0.09
CA GLY A 196 -7.48 -20.17 -0.29
C GLY A 196 -8.33 -20.30 -1.56
N GLY A 197 -8.27 -19.34 -2.50
CA GLY A 197 -9.08 -19.34 -3.71
C GLY A 197 -8.49 -20.11 -4.90
N TRP A 198 -7.19 -20.42 -4.88
CA TRP A 198 -6.46 -20.94 -6.05
C TRP A 198 -5.40 -21.97 -5.65
N ARG A 199 -5.05 -22.83 -6.60
CA ARG A 199 -3.93 -23.78 -6.46
C ARG A 199 -2.59 -23.06 -6.64
N ASP A 200 -1.56 -23.54 -5.97
CA ASP A 200 -0.19 -23.01 -6.05
C ASP A 200 0.32 -22.82 -7.48
N ALA A 201 0.12 -23.82 -8.34
CA ALA A 201 0.54 -23.73 -9.74
C ALA A 201 -0.18 -22.63 -10.53
N ASP A 202 -1.43 -22.31 -10.18
CA ASP A 202 -2.21 -21.25 -10.83
C ASP A 202 -1.79 -19.87 -10.32
N ILE A 203 -1.45 -19.75 -9.03
CA ILE A 203 -0.86 -18.54 -8.44
C ILE A 203 0.50 -18.25 -9.08
N ALA A 204 1.37 -19.25 -9.18
CA ALA A 204 2.68 -19.12 -9.79
C ALA A 204 2.59 -18.66 -11.25
N ARG A 205 1.71 -19.29 -12.03
CA ARG A 205 1.47 -18.92 -13.45
C ARG A 205 0.87 -17.52 -13.58
N TYR A 206 -0.07 -17.17 -12.71
CA TYR A 206 -0.68 -15.85 -12.68
C TYR A 206 0.37 -14.76 -12.50
N LEU A 207 1.21 -14.88 -11.47
CA LEU A 207 2.27 -13.93 -11.14
C LEU A 207 3.35 -13.87 -12.22
N ALA A 208 3.81 -15.01 -12.74
CA ALA A 208 4.79 -15.08 -13.83
C ALA A 208 4.30 -14.35 -15.08
N GLY A 209 3.00 -14.43 -15.39
CA GLY A 209 2.40 -13.80 -16.56
C GLY A 209 1.99 -12.34 -16.37
N ARG A 210 2.28 -11.68 -15.24
CA ARG A 210 1.94 -10.27 -15.06
C ARG A 210 2.93 -9.35 -15.77
N PRO A 211 2.47 -8.22 -16.35
CA PRO A 211 3.36 -7.21 -16.90
C PRO A 211 4.42 -6.76 -15.88
N GLY A 212 5.68 -6.69 -16.32
CA GLY A 212 6.85 -6.50 -15.47
C GLY A 212 7.48 -7.79 -14.92
N ALA A 213 6.70 -8.86 -14.73
CA ALA A 213 7.23 -10.19 -14.40
C ALA A 213 7.41 -11.09 -15.63
N ALA A 214 6.52 -10.97 -16.62
CA ALA A 214 6.51 -11.77 -17.83
C ALA A 214 7.85 -11.69 -18.58
N GLY A 215 8.38 -12.85 -18.97
CA GLY A 215 9.68 -12.98 -19.64
C GLY A 215 10.89 -13.00 -18.68
N HIS A 216 10.71 -12.59 -17.42
CA HIS A 216 11.74 -12.65 -16.38
C HIS A 216 11.51 -13.79 -15.38
N TRP A 217 10.26 -14.24 -15.25
CA TRP A 217 9.85 -15.30 -14.33
C TRP A 217 9.10 -16.39 -15.08
N THR A 218 9.33 -17.64 -14.69
CA THR A 218 8.64 -18.83 -15.20
C THR A 218 8.24 -19.75 -14.06
N VAL A 219 7.43 -20.78 -14.36
CA VAL A 219 7.00 -21.78 -13.39
C VAL A 219 7.74 -23.08 -13.66
N ARG A 220 8.50 -23.57 -12.68
CA ARG A 220 9.14 -24.90 -12.68
C ARG A 220 8.71 -25.66 -11.43
N ASP A 221 8.21 -26.88 -11.59
CA ASP A 221 7.72 -27.72 -10.49
C ASP A 221 6.71 -27.03 -9.56
N GLY A 222 5.88 -26.14 -10.12
CA GLY A 222 4.88 -25.37 -9.37
C GLY A 222 5.42 -24.14 -8.63
N ALA A 223 6.73 -23.88 -8.68
CA ALA A 223 7.37 -22.72 -8.08
C ALA A 223 7.73 -21.64 -9.13
N LEU A 224 7.68 -20.38 -8.70
CA LEU A 224 8.18 -19.25 -9.48
C LEU A 224 9.71 -19.23 -9.43
N VAL A 225 10.35 -19.22 -10.59
CA VAL A 225 11.80 -19.15 -10.72
C VAL A 225 12.20 -18.13 -11.78
N PRO A 226 13.39 -17.52 -11.69
CA PRO A 226 13.91 -16.68 -12.77
C PRO A 226 13.96 -17.46 -14.07
N THR A 227 13.63 -16.79 -15.18
CA THR A 227 13.83 -17.35 -16.51
C THR A 227 15.32 -17.36 -16.81
N ASP A 228 15.84 -18.48 -17.30
CA ASP A 228 17.24 -18.51 -17.75
C ASP A 228 17.42 -17.47 -18.86
N PRO A 229 18.56 -16.75 -18.91
CA PRO A 229 18.81 -15.84 -20.02
C PRO A 229 18.70 -16.63 -21.32
N ALA A 230 17.91 -16.11 -22.27
CA ALA A 230 17.80 -16.73 -23.58
C ALA A 230 19.23 -16.92 -24.14
N PRO A 231 19.58 -18.10 -24.68
CA PRO A 231 20.84 -18.23 -25.39
C PRO A 231 20.88 -17.16 -26.49
N PRO A 232 22.04 -16.50 -26.71
CA PRO A 232 22.14 -15.50 -27.76
C PRO A 232 21.68 -16.11 -29.09
N PRO A 233 20.98 -15.34 -29.95
CA PRO A 233 20.52 -15.86 -31.23
C PRO A 233 21.70 -16.46 -31.99
N ALA A 234 21.51 -17.68 -32.51
CA ALA A 234 22.53 -18.52 -33.15
C ALA A 234 23.15 -17.93 -34.43
N ASP A 235 22.78 -16.71 -34.81
CA ASP A 235 23.29 -15.98 -35.98
C ASP A 235 24.15 -14.75 -35.60
N SER A 236 24.53 -14.67 -34.32
CA SER A 236 25.55 -13.72 -33.88
C SER A 236 26.93 -14.30 -34.23
N ALA A 237 27.33 -14.21 -35.50
CA ALA A 237 28.73 -14.40 -35.85
C ALA A 237 29.58 -13.54 -34.90
N PRO A 238 30.68 -14.05 -34.31
CA PRO A 238 31.51 -13.25 -33.45
C PRO A 238 31.96 -12.02 -34.24
N LEU A 239 31.66 -10.83 -33.71
CA LEU A 239 32.19 -9.58 -34.24
C LEU A 239 33.70 -9.77 -34.43
N PRO A 240 34.26 -9.47 -35.60
CA PRO A 240 35.69 -9.58 -35.80
C PRO A 240 36.40 -8.78 -34.70
N ALA A 241 37.40 -9.40 -34.08
CA ALA A 241 38.19 -8.76 -33.03
C ALA A 241 38.66 -7.38 -33.53
N ASP A 242 38.38 -6.36 -32.74
CA ASP A 242 38.77 -4.98 -33.01
C ASP A 242 40.29 -4.97 -33.29
N PRO A 243 40.77 -4.43 -34.43
CA PRO A 243 42.19 -4.39 -34.70
C PRO A 243 42.91 -3.67 -33.56
N ALA A 244 43.99 -4.29 -33.07
CA ALA A 244 44.79 -3.80 -31.95
C ALA A 244 45.01 -2.28 -32.04
N PRO A 245 44.86 -1.54 -30.93
CA PRO A 245 44.94 -0.09 -30.95
C PRO A 245 46.30 0.33 -31.51
N ARG A 246 46.28 1.17 -32.56
CA ARG A 246 47.49 1.85 -33.02
C ARG A 246 48.06 2.62 -31.83
N ARG A 247 49.36 2.46 -31.58
CA ARG A 247 50.10 3.24 -30.59
C ARG A 247 49.85 4.73 -30.83
N ALA A 248 48.99 5.33 -30.01
CA ALA A 248 48.92 6.76 -29.87
C ALA A 248 50.19 7.22 -29.14
N GLU A 249 50.89 8.19 -29.71
CA GLU A 249 51.94 8.91 -28.99
C GLU A 249 51.36 9.49 -27.70
N ARG A 250 52.06 9.27 -26.58
CA ARG A 250 51.70 9.83 -25.28
C ARG A 250 51.74 11.35 -25.35
N PRO A 251 50.64 12.08 -25.05
CA PRO A 251 50.76 13.48 -24.72
C PRO A 251 51.56 13.63 -23.41
N PRO A 252 52.30 14.74 -23.22
CA PRO A 252 53.09 14.96 -22.00
C PRO A 252 52.17 15.04 -20.77
N LEU A 253 52.65 14.48 -19.66
CA LEU A 253 51.99 14.52 -18.36
C LEU A 253 51.78 15.97 -17.90
N PRO A 254 50.60 16.35 -17.37
CA PRO A 254 50.47 17.60 -16.63
C PRO A 254 51.30 17.53 -15.35
N ALA A 255 51.86 18.68 -14.95
CA ALA A 255 52.59 18.85 -13.69
C ALA A 255 51.69 18.52 -12.48
N ASP A 256 52.31 17.99 -11.42
CA ASP A 256 51.65 17.63 -10.16
C ASP A 256 50.84 18.81 -9.59
N PRO A 257 49.60 18.57 -9.12
CA PRO A 257 48.87 19.57 -8.36
C PRO A 257 49.53 19.80 -6.99
N ALA A 258 49.59 21.06 -6.55
CA ALA A 258 50.01 21.44 -5.21
C ALA A 258 49.18 20.71 -4.13
N PRO A 259 49.77 20.39 -2.96
CA PRO A 259 49.06 19.70 -1.88
C PRO A 259 47.88 20.55 -1.38
N LEU A 260 46.72 19.89 -1.22
CA LEU A 260 45.53 20.46 -0.59
C LEU A 260 45.82 20.81 0.88
N PRO A 261 45.35 21.97 1.41
CA PRO A 261 45.39 22.23 2.84
C PRO A 261 44.49 21.22 3.58
N GLY A 262 45.02 20.63 4.65
CA GLY A 262 44.32 19.64 5.46
C GLY A 262 43.04 20.17 6.12
N ASP A 263 42.11 19.27 6.39
CA ASP A 263 40.85 19.57 7.08
C ASP A 263 41.08 20.29 8.42
N PRO A 264 40.29 21.33 8.75
CA PRO A 264 40.30 21.92 10.07
C PRO A 264 39.78 20.92 11.13
N PRO A 265 40.28 20.97 12.37
CA PRO A 265 39.89 20.03 13.42
C PRO A 265 38.39 20.15 13.76
N HIS A 266 37.76 18.99 14.01
CA HIS A 266 36.39 18.89 14.53
C HIS A 266 36.20 19.73 15.80
N PRO A 267 35.05 20.42 15.97
CA PRO A 267 34.72 21.08 17.23
C PRO A 267 34.55 20.05 18.36
N PRO A 268 34.91 20.39 19.62
CA PRO A 268 34.81 19.47 20.74
C PRO A 268 33.36 19.05 21.00
N ARG A 269 33.17 17.79 21.39
CA ARG A 269 31.88 17.23 21.82
C ARG A 269 31.27 18.10 22.94
N PRO A 270 29.95 18.35 22.92
CA PRO A 270 29.28 18.98 24.05
C PRO A 270 29.38 18.08 25.30
N PRO A 271 29.48 18.67 26.51
CA PRO A 271 29.59 17.90 27.74
C PRO A 271 28.33 17.06 27.98
N SER A 272 28.55 15.84 28.47
CA SER A 272 27.51 14.93 28.92
C SER A 272 26.60 15.62 29.94
N ARG A 273 25.30 15.63 29.66
CA ARG A 273 24.26 16.06 30.62
C ARG A 273 24.45 15.29 31.93
N PRO A 274 24.51 15.95 33.10
CA PRO A 274 24.51 15.25 34.37
C PRO A 274 23.18 14.50 34.55
N ALA A 275 23.26 13.32 35.17
CA ALA A 275 22.10 12.53 35.57
C ALA A 275 21.13 13.41 36.39
N ALA A 276 19.84 13.33 36.08
CA ALA A 276 18.82 13.97 36.87
C ALA A 276 18.86 13.38 38.28
N THR A 277 19.29 14.19 39.25
CA THR A 277 19.14 13.93 40.67
C THR A 277 17.65 13.81 40.97
N THR A 278 17.24 12.65 41.47
CA THR A 278 15.93 12.41 42.04
C THR A 278 15.71 13.37 43.21
N THR A 279 14.91 14.42 43.02
CA THR A 279 14.40 15.24 44.12
C THR A 279 13.30 14.43 44.83
N PRO A 280 13.36 14.25 46.16
CA PRO A 280 12.31 13.57 46.89
C PRO A 280 11.03 14.41 46.90
N ARG A 281 9.92 13.75 46.57
CA ARG A 281 8.55 14.27 46.64
C ARG A 281 8.22 14.70 48.07
N ALA A 282 7.84 15.96 48.26
CA ALA A 282 7.28 16.46 49.51
C ALA A 282 5.98 15.70 49.89
N PRO A 283 5.71 15.48 51.19
CA PRO A 283 4.49 14.82 51.64
C PRO A 283 3.26 15.72 51.41
N PRO A 284 2.06 15.15 51.23
CA PRO A 284 0.84 15.92 51.08
C PRO A 284 0.52 16.66 52.38
N GLY A 285 0.40 17.98 52.29
CA GLY A 285 -0.14 18.84 53.34
C GLY A 285 -1.61 18.50 53.60
N ALA A 286 -1.92 18.37 54.88
CA ALA A 286 -3.25 18.11 55.41
C ALA A 286 -4.23 19.23 55.03
N ALA A 287 -5.45 18.83 54.70
CA ALA A 287 -6.61 19.71 54.67
C ALA A 287 -7.03 19.98 56.13
N ASP A 288 -7.11 21.26 56.48
CA ASP A 288 -7.78 21.73 57.69
C ASP A 288 -9.32 21.73 57.50
N PRO A 289 -10.10 21.69 58.60
CA PRO A 289 -11.48 21.20 58.65
C PRO A 289 -12.53 22.26 58.23
N PRO A 290 -13.83 21.88 58.13
CA PRO A 290 -14.87 22.78 57.64
C PRO A 290 -15.38 23.71 58.74
N ASP A 291 -15.64 24.97 58.36
CA ASP A 291 -16.58 25.85 59.06
C ASP A 291 -17.82 26.01 58.14
N GLY A 292 -18.98 25.57 58.63
CA GLY A 292 -20.29 25.78 58.00
C GLY A 292 -21.16 24.53 57.90
#